data_AF-A0A918K557-F1
#
_entry.id   AF-A0A918K557-F1
#
_cell.length_a   1.000
_cell.length_b   1.000
_cell.length_c   1.000
_cell.angle_alpha   90.00
_cell.angle_beta   90.00
_cell.angle_gamma   90.00
#
_symmetry.space_group_name_H-M   'P 1'
#
loop_
_entity.id
_entity.type
_entity.pdbx_description
1 polymer ?
#
loop_
_entity_poly.entity_id
_entity_poly.type
_entity_poly.pdbx_seq_one_letter_code
_entity_poly.pdbx_strand_id
1 'polypeptide(L)'
;MREIHVIGDVPGQGGTTPLTDEEERRCRAVFAAEIGARLAGSGRTTFPAHTPEERVRLFAVARLIEERTGRRIEAVPVDIVSMRFTVLDAGADPAAGPPTGP
;
A
#
# COMPACT_ATOMS: atom_id res chain seq x y z
N MET A 1 -40.46 -13.75 13.11
CA MET A 1 -40.61 -12.31 12.74
C MET A 1 -39.21 -11.74 12.61
N ARG A 2 -38.80 -11.30 11.42
CA ARG A 2 -37.51 -10.63 11.19
C ARG A 2 -37.79 -9.14 11.05
N GLU A 3 -37.28 -8.33 11.98
CA GLU A 3 -37.35 -6.88 11.89
C GLU A 3 -36.43 -6.39 10.78
N ILE A 4 -37.00 -5.64 9.84
CA ILE A 4 -36.31 -5.00 8.74
C ILE A 4 -35.93 -3.61 9.24
N HIS A 5 -34.64 -3.35 9.44
CA HIS A 5 -34.18 -2.03 9.85
C HIS A 5 -34.22 -1.08 8.64
N VAL A 6 -35.08 -0.07 8.70
CA VAL A 6 -35.20 0.98 7.69
C VAL A 6 -33.98 1.91 7.85
N ILE A 7 -33.05 1.85 6.92
CA ILE A 7 -31.93 2.80 6.84
C ILE A 7 -32.50 4.11 6.28
N GLY A 8 -32.46 5.17 7.08
CA GLY A 8 -32.89 6.50 6.69
C GLY A 8 -32.05 7.06 5.54
N ASP A 9 -32.74 7.55 4.52
CA ASP A 9 -32.21 8.29 3.38
C ASP A 9 -31.52 9.58 3.87
N VAL A 10 -30.20 9.68 3.68
CA VAL A 10 -29.43 10.90 3.96
C VAL A 10 -29.30 11.68 2.64
N PRO A 11 -29.72 12.95 2.59
CA PRO A 11 -29.68 13.73 1.36
C PRO A 11 -28.24 14.20 1.11
N GLY A 12 -27.66 13.82 -0.03
CA GLY A 12 -26.37 14.37 -0.46
C GLY A 12 -25.71 13.60 -1.59
N GLN A 13 -25.97 14.06 -2.81
CA GLN A 13 -25.21 13.82 -4.05
C GLN A 13 -23.82 13.18 -3.88
N GLY A 14 -23.72 11.89 -4.23
CA GLY A 14 -22.71 11.29 -5.11
C GLY A 14 -21.28 11.86 -5.18
N GLY A 15 -20.68 12.26 -4.05
CA GLY A 15 -19.28 12.62 -3.94
C GLY A 15 -18.76 12.07 -2.62
N THR A 16 -17.84 11.12 -2.68
CA THR A 16 -17.07 10.70 -1.49
C THR A 16 -16.49 11.96 -0.85
N THR A 17 -16.91 12.28 0.37
CA THR A 17 -16.28 13.34 1.16
C THR A 17 -14.78 13.00 1.24
N PRO A 18 -13.89 13.90 0.80
CA PRO A 18 -12.46 13.64 0.86
C PRO A 18 -12.08 13.40 2.33
N LEU A 19 -11.23 12.40 2.57
CA LEU A 19 -10.74 12.10 3.90
C LEU A 19 -10.01 13.32 4.47
N THR A 20 -10.23 13.59 5.75
CA THR A 20 -9.44 14.57 6.49
C THR A 20 -7.99 14.10 6.63
N ASP A 21 -7.07 15.01 6.93
CA ASP A 21 -5.64 14.66 7.11
C ASP A 21 -5.41 13.61 8.20
N GLU A 22 -6.21 13.62 9.26
CA GLU A 22 -6.14 12.61 10.32
C GLU A 22 -6.64 11.25 9.85
N GLU A 23 -7.74 11.22 9.09
CA GLU A 23 -8.24 9.99 8.50
C GLU A 23 -7.27 9.43 7.46
N GLU A 24 -6.66 10.28 6.63
CA GLU A 24 -5.59 9.91 5.71
C GLU A 24 -4.40 9.29 6.45
N ARG A 25 -3.95 9.92 7.53
CA ARG A 25 -2.85 9.42 8.36
C ARG A 25 -3.18 8.05 8.94
N ARG A 26 -4.37 7.89 9.52
CA ARG A 26 -4.83 6.62 10.09
C ARG A 26 -4.96 5.54 9.02
N CYS A 27 -5.54 5.89 7.87
CA CYS A 27 -5.70 5.01 6.74
C CYS A 27 -4.34 4.50 6.24
N ARG A 28 -3.36 5.39 6.06
CA ARG A 28 -1.98 5.02 5.69
C ARG A 28 -1.32 4.12 6.74
N ALA A 29 -1.54 4.40 8.02
CA ALA A 29 -0.97 3.58 9.09
C ALA A 29 -1.50 2.13 9.05
N VAL A 30 -2.80 1.96 8.81
CA VAL A 30 -3.44 0.64 8.66
C VAL A 30 -2.91 -0.08 7.43
N PHE A 31 -2.90 0.57 6.27
CA PHE A 31 -2.37 -0.02 5.04
C PHE A 31 -0.89 -0.41 5.19
N ALA A 32 -0.08 0.43 5.83
CA ALA A 32 1.33 0.14 6.05
C ALA A 32 1.54 -1.11 6.93
N ALA A 33 0.71 -1.30 7.96
CA ALA A 33 0.77 -2.51 8.78
C ALA A 33 0.38 -3.76 7.97
N GLU A 34 -0.71 -3.68 7.20
CA GLU A 34 -1.21 -4.81 6.44
C GLU A 34 -0.27 -5.21 5.28
N ILE A 35 0.13 -4.25 4.46
CA ILE A 35 1.07 -4.46 3.34
C ILE A 35 2.43 -4.91 3.90
N GLY A 36 2.92 -4.26 4.95
CA GLY A 36 4.19 -4.61 5.60
C GLY A 36 4.22 -6.05 6.09
N ALA A 37 3.15 -6.52 6.74
CA ALA A 37 3.03 -7.91 7.20
C ALA A 37 3.08 -8.91 6.03
N ARG A 38 2.37 -8.62 4.93
CA ARG A 38 2.41 -9.46 3.72
C ARG A 38 3.79 -9.47 3.08
N LEU A 39 4.44 -8.31 2.97
CA LEU A 39 5.81 -8.18 2.43
C LEU A 39 6.85 -8.92 3.28
N ALA A 40 6.69 -8.95 4.60
CA ALA A 40 7.58 -9.72 5.47
C ALA A 40 7.51 -11.23 5.21
N GLY A 41 6.33 -11.75 4.82
CA GLY A 41 6.13 -13.16 4.54
C GLY A 41 6.57 -13.60 3.14
N SER A 42 6.22 -12.83 2.09
CA SER A 42 6.42 -13.24 0.69
C SER A 42 7.40 -12.39 -0.10
N GLY A 43 7.86 -11.26 0.44
CA GLY A 43 8.66 -10.26 -0.28
C GLY A 43 7.87 -9.48 -1.35
N ARG A 44 6.62 -9.86 -1.66
CA ARG A 44 5.80 -9.24 -2.72
C ARG A 44 4.31 -9.40 -2.45
N THR A 45 3.53 -8.35 -2.70
CA THR A 45 2.04 -8.39 -2.59
C THR A 45 1.40 -7.43 -3.60
N THR A 46 0.11 -7.67 -3.92
CA THR A 46 -0.71 -6.77 -4.75
C THR A 46 -1.90 -6.28 -3.95
N PHE A 47 -2.28 -5.01 -4.11
CA PHE A 47 -3.42 -4.37 -3.47
C PHE A 47 -4.28 -3.62 -4.48
N PRO A 48 -5.61 -3.54 -4.24
CA PRO A 48 -6.51 -2.73 -5.05
C PRO A 48 -6.21 -1.23 -4.89
N ALA A 49 -6.36 -0.50 -5.99
CA ALA A 49 -6.13 0.94 -6.12
C ALA A 49 -7.05 1.50 -7.22
N HIS A 50 -8.35 1.51 -6.95
CA HIS A 50 -9.41 1.81 -7.91
C HIS A 50 -9.42 3.28 -8.34
N THR A 51 -8.95 4.18 -7.48
CA THR A 51 -8.90 5.61 -7.77
C THR A 51 -7.46 6.16 -7.84
N PRO A 52 -7.25 7.29 -8.54
CA PRO A 52 -5.97 8.00 -8.51
C PRO A 52 -5.52 8.37 -7.09
N GLU A 53 -6.44 8.80 -6.24
CA GLU A 53 -6.18 9.19 -4.85
C GLU A 53 -5.70 7.99 -4.03
N GLU A 54 -6.31 6.82 -4.23
CA GLU A 54 -5.85 5.57 -3.61
C GLU A 54 -4.43 5.22 -4.04
N ARG A 55 -4.09 5.36 -5.32
CA ARG A 55 -2.71 5.12 -5.80
C ARG A 55 -1.71 6.06 -5.13
N VAL A 56 -2.03 7.36 -5.04
CA VAL A 56 -1.17 8.34 -4.33
C VAL A 56 -1.00 7.93 -2.86
N ARG A 57 -2.08 7.52 -2.19
CA ARG A 57 -2.03 7.03 -0.81
C ARG A 57 -1.13 5.80 -0.69
N LEU A 58 -1.23 4.85 -1.61
CA LEU A 58 -0.44 3.62 -1.62
C LEU A 58 1.06 3.87 -1.89
N PHE A 59 1.40 4.86 -2.72
CA PHE A 59 2.81 5.31 -2.84
C PHE A 59 3.34 5.87 -1.51
N ALA A 60 2.55 6.69 -0.81
CA ALA A 60 2.93 7.19 0.51
C ALA A 60 3.06 6.06 1.54
N VAL A 61 2.22 5.03 1.46
CA VAL A 61 2.32 3.82 2.29
C VAL A 61 3.63 3.07 2.02
N ALA A 62 4.05 2.94 0.76
CA ALA A 62 5.34 2.30 0.45
C ALA A 62 6.50 3.01 1.15
N ARG A 63 6.56 4.35 1.08
CA ARG A 63 7.56 5.18 1.77
C ARG A 63 7.52 4.97 3.29
N LEU A 64 6.33 4.96 3.87
CA LEU A 64 6.13 4.74 5.30
C LEU A 64 6.62 3.34 5.75
N ILE A 65 6.46 2.31 4.91
CA ILE A 65 7.00 0.97 5.19
C ILE A 65 8.53 0.98 5.09
N GLU A 66 9.11 1.64 4.09
CA GLU A 66 10.57 1.79 3.97
C GLU A 66 11.17 2.43 5.22
N GLU A 67 10.60 3.55 5.67
CA GLU A 67 11.04 4.28 6.87
C GLU A 67 10.98 3.42 8.13
N ARG A 68 9.92 2.59 8.27
CA ARG A 68 9.72 1.74 9.46
C ARG A 68 10.60 0.50 9.47
N THR A 69 10.94 -0.05 8.30
CA THR A 69 11.62 -1.34 8.19
C THR A 69 13.08 -1.23 7.78
N GLY A 70 13.51 -0.08 7.26
CA GLY A 70 14.83 0.11 6.67
C GLY A 70 15.04 -0.65 5.35
N ARG A 71 14.01 -1.33 4.81
CA ARG A 71 14.08 -2.07 3.55
C ARG A 71 13.48 -1.24 2.43
N ARG A 72 14.08 -1.26 1.26
CA ARG A 72 13.57 -0.52 0.09
C ARG A 72 12.36 -1.24 -0.50
N ILE A 73 11.28 -0.51 -0.75
CA ILE A 73 10.00 -1.03 -1.24
C ILE A 73 9.69 -0.36 -2.58
N GLU A 74 9.64 -1.16 -3.63
CA GLU A 74 9.10 -0.74 -4.91
C GLU A 74 7.57 -0.86 -4.89
N ALA A 75 6.88 0.23 -5.24
CA ALA A 75 5.44 0.24 -5.48
C ALA A 75 5.19 0.66 -6.92
N VAL A 76 4.47 -0.17 -7.68
CA VAL A 76 4.17 0.09 -9.10
C VAL A 76 2.73 -0.25 -9.43
N PRO A 77 2.04 0.53 -10.28
CA PRO A 77 0.77 0.12 -10.85
C PRO A 77 0.99 -1.13 -11.72
N VAL A 78 0.14 -2.14 -11.54
CA VAL A 78 0.13 -3.34 -12.40
C VAL A 78 -0.87 -3.16 -13.54
N ASP A 79 -2.00 -2.55 -13.20
CA ASP A 79 -3.10 -2.23 -14.10
C ASP A 79 -3.79 -0.96 -13.59
N ILE A 80 -4.95 -0.64 -14.18
CA ILE A 80 -5.72 0.57 -13.84
C ILE A 80 -6.30 0.58 -12.43
N VAL A 81 -6.42 -0.59 -11.78
CA VAL A 81 -7.09 -0.78 -10.49
C VAL A 81 -6.24 -1.49 -9.44
N SER A 82 -4.95 -1.73 -9.69
CA SER A 82 -4.09 -2.52 -8.81
C SER A 82 -2.67 -1.97 -8.71
N MET A 83 -2.10 -2.03 -7.50
CA MET A 83 -0.68 -1.73 -7.24
C MET A 83 0.04 -2.94 -6.65
N ARG A 84 1.25 -3.19 -7.13
CA ARG A 84 2.15 -4.22 -6.61
C ARG A 84 3.26 -3.58 -5.79
N PHE A 85 3.56 -4.23 -4.67
CA PHE A 85 4.64 -3.90 -3.76
C PHE A 85 5.66 -5.02 -3.78
N THR A 86 6.94 -4.69 -3.87
CA THR A 86 8.05 -5.65 -3.85
C THR A 86 9.16 -5.12 -2.95
N VAL A 87 9.70 -5.97 -2.08
CA VAL A 87 10.90 -5.62 -1.34
C VAL A 87 12.11 -5.74 -2.25
N LEU A 88 12.91 -4.69 -2.34
CA LEU A 88 14.20 -4.69 -3.00
C LEU A 88 15.25 -4.95 -1.93
N ASP A 89 15.80 -6.16 -1.88
CA ASP A 89 16.93 -6.44 -1.00
C ASP A 89 18.12 -5.60 -1.44
N ALA A 90 18.59 -4.73 -0.53
CA ALA A 90 19.81 -3.96 -0.70
C ALA A 90 21.01 -4.91 -0.53
N GLY A 91 21.26 -5.78 -1.50
CA GLY A 91 22.36 -6.74 -1.41
C GLY A 91 22.38 -7.92 -2.38
N ALA A 92 21.68 -7.86 -3.50
CA ALA A 92 21.97 -8.77 -4.62
C ALA A 92 22.35 -7.92 -5.83
N ASP A 93 23.60 -7.48 -5.85
CA ASP A 93 24.27 -7.14 -7.09
C ASP A 93 24.79 -8.47 -7.67
N PRO A 94 24.13 -9.08 -8.69
CA PRO A 94 24.64 -10.29 -9.31
C PRO A 94 25.91 -10.04 -10.15
N ALA A 95 26.43 -8.80 -10.23
CA ALA A 95 27.60 -8.44 -11.01
C ALA A 95 28.88 -8.23 -10.17
N ALA A 96 28.82 -8.35 -8.85
CA ALA A 96 30.03 -8.44 -8.02
C ALA A 96 30.59 -9.88 -8.08
N GLY A 97 31.24 -10.21 -9.21
CA GLY A 97 32.07 -11.41 -9.29
C GLY A 97 33.11 -11.44 -8.16
N PRO A 98 33.48 -12.63 -7.66
CA PRO A 98 34.40 -12.73 -6.53
C PRO A 98 35.73 -12.02 -6.87
N PRO A 99 36.34 -11.29 -5.92
CA PRO A 99 37.65 -10.69 -6.15
C PRO A 99 38.63 -11.82 -6.45
N THR A 100 39.06 -11.91 -7.70
CA THR A 100 40.07 -12.86 -8.12
C THR A 100 41.42 -12.27 -7.75
N GLY A 101 41.98 -12.72 -6.63
CA GLY A 101 43.40 -12.61 -6.31
C GLY A 101 43.96 -14.01 -6.02
N PRO A 102 45.27 -14.24 -6.02
CA PRO A 102 46.39 -13.27 -5.96
C PRO A 102 46.94 -12.80 -7.31
#